data_AF-A0A960W0L7-F1
#
_entry.id   AF-A0A960W0L7-F1
#
_cell.length_a   1.000
_cell.length_b   1.000
_cell.length_c   1.000
_cell.angle_alpha   90.00
_cell.angle_beta   90.00
_cell.angle_gamma   90.00
#
_symmetry.space_group_name_H-M   'P 1'
#
loop_
_entity.id
_entity.type
_entity.pdbx_description
1 polymer ?
#
loop_
_entity_poly.entity_id
_entity_poly.type
_entity_poly.pdbx_seq_one_letter_code
_entity_poly.pdbx_strand_id
1 'polypeptide(L)'
;MNKVLLDLNNPVFQQDLFALSKQEAIAVLKTLKKISQLTWDQLYQDTGLKWEAIHTRQSQKGEKLYSFRITKKSRAIGIHILTHIFLLFTTDLHRWTPIF
;
A
#
# COMPACT_ATOMS: atom_id res chain seq x y z
N MET A 1 -18.98 -2.08 -8.89
CA MET A 1 -17.50 -2.04 -8.81
C MET A 1 -17.10 -2.60 -7.46
N ASN A 2 -16.07 -3.47 -7.42
CA ASN A 2 -15.67 -4.14 -6.18
C ASN A 2 -14.91 -3.18 -5.26
N LYS A 3 -15.18 -3.27 -3.95
CA LYS A 3 -14.41 -2.56 -2.94
C LYS A 3 -12.98 -3.08 -2.90
N VAL A 4 -12.06 -2.19 -2.55
CA VAL A 4 -10.66 -2.52 -2.32
C VAL A 4 -10.56 -3.27 -0.98
N LEU A 5 -9.95 -4.45 -1.01
CA LEU A 5 -9.62 -5.21 0.20
C LEU A 5 -8.13 -5.01 0.53
N LEU A 6 -7.82 -4.73 1.79
CA LEU A 6 -6.45 -4.54 2.26
C LEU A 6 -5.97 -5.79 2.98
N ASP A 7 -4.86 -6.36 2.54
CA ASP A 7 -4.13 -7.35 3.32
C ASP A 7 -3.04 -6.66 4.15
N LEU A 8 -3.20 -6.75 5.48
CA LEU A 8 -2.29 -6.19 6.48
C LEU A 8 -1.42 -7.26 7.16
N ASN A 9 -1.44 -8.50 6.67
CA ASN A 9 -0.77 -9.66 7.30
C ASN A 9 0.69 -9.80 6.90
N ASN A 10 1.24 -8.89 6.10
CA ASN A 10 2.65 -8.94 5.77
C ASN A 10 3.49 -8.63 7.04
N PRO A 11 4.38 -9.53 7.48
CA PRO A 11 5.10 -9.38 8.75
C PRO A 11 6.06 -8.18 8.74
N VAL A 12 6.62 -7.87 7.57
CA VAL A 12 7.49 -6.72 7.38
C VAL A 12 6.66 -5.45 7.57
N PHE A 13 5.50 -5.34 6.90
CA PHE A 13 4.56 -4.23 7.13
C PHE A 13 4.13 -4.08 8.61
N GLN A 14 3.83 -5.19 9.30
CA GLN A 14 3.43 -5.14 10.71
C GLN A 14 4.53 -4.62 11.63
N GLN A 15 5.77 -5.10 11.44
CA GLN A 15 6.93 -4.60 12.18
C GLN A 15 7.08 -3.08 12.01
N ASP A 16 6.89 -2.61 10.78
CA ASP A 16 6.97 -1.19 10.44
C ASP A 16 5.86 -0.38 11.10
N LEU A 17 4.62 -0.88 11.01
CA LEU A 17 3.44 -0.26 11.61
C LEU A 17 3.63 -0.08 13.12
N PHE A 18 4.23 -1.06 13.80
CA PHE A 18 4.49 -1.02 15.23
C PHE A 18 5.64 -0.10 15.63
N ALA A 19 6.55 0.22 14.70
CA ALA A 19 7.65 1.14 14.94
C ALA A 19 7.26 2.63 14.78
N LEU A 20 6.07 2.92 14.24
CA LEU A 20 5.61 4.29 14.01
C LEU A 20 5.35 5.06 15.31
N SER A 21 5.63 6.36 15.28
CA SER A 21 5.13 7.26 16.32
C SER A 21 3.60 7.31 16.35
N LYS A 22 3.01 7.71 17.48
CA LYS A 22 1.54 7.84 17.61
C LYS A 22 0.92 8.68 16.49
N GLN A 23 1.53 9.82 16.15
CA GLN A 23 1.01 10.70 15.09
C GLN A 23 1.07 10.03 13.71
N GLU A 24 2.15 9.32 13.41
CA GLU A 24 2.32 8.59 12.14
C GLU A 24 1.37 7.41 12.03
N ALA A 25 1.22 6.62 13.09
CA ALA A 25 0.28 5.50 13.15
C ALA A 25 -1.16 5.96 12.89
N ILE A 26 -1.59 7.06 13.52
CA ILE A 26 -2.94 7.64 13.27
C ILE A 26 -3.08 8.08 11.81
N ALA A 27 -2.05 8.70 11.22
CA ALA A 27 -2.10 9.13 9.83
C ALA A 27 -2.19 7.94 8.87
N VAL A 28 -1.39 6.90 9.09
CA VAL A 28 -1.42 5.64 8.32
C VAL A 28 -2.80 4.99 8.43
N LEU A 29 -3.32 4.79 9.64
CA LEU A 29 -4.62 4.15 9.86
C LEU A 29 -5.77 4.93 9.19
N LYS A 30 -5.73 6.27 9.18
CA LYS A 30 -6.71 7.09 8.46
C LYS A 30 -6.69 6.81 6.95
N THR A 31 -5.50 6.71 6.36
CA THR A 31 -5.36 6.39 4.93
C THR A 31 -5.81 4.96 4.63
N LEU A 32 -5.45 3.99 5.45
CA LEU A 32 -5.90 2.59 5.30
C LEU A 32 -7.42 2.48 5.38
N LYS A 33 -8.03 3.14 6.38
CA LYS A 33 -9.50 3.21 6.52
C LYS A 33 -10.17 3.87 5.31
N LYS A 34 -9.56 4.91 4.75
CA LYS A 34 -10.06 5.54 3.52
C LYS A 34 -10.03 4.52 2.38
N ILE A 35 -8.88 3.87 2.14
CA ILE A 35 -8.71 2.93 1.02
C ILE A 35 -9.71 1.77 1.12
N SER A 36 -9.93 1.20 2.31
CA SER A 36 -10.88 0.09 2.49
C SER A 36 -12.36 0.47 2.23
N GLN A 37 -12.67 1.76 2.13
CA GLN A 37 -14.00 2.26 1.78
C GLN A 37 -14.16 2.56 0.29
N LEU A 38 -13.06 2.61 -0.47
CA LEU A 38 -13.08 2.92 -1.91
C LEU A 38 -13.35 1.67 -2.75
N THR A 39 -13.96 1.89 -3.91
CA THR A 39 -13.89 0.96 -5.04
C THR A 39 -12.60 1.18 -5.83
N TRP A 40 -12.23 0.22 -6.69
CA TRP A 40 -11.05 0.34 -7.55
C TRP A 40 -11.07 1.58 -8.45
N ASP A 41 -12.20 1.89 -9.06
CA ASP A 41 -12.34 3.05 -9.93
C ASP A 41 -12.17 4.36 -9.15
N GLN A 42 -12.72 4.43 -7.93
CA GLN A 42 -12.52 5.57 -7.04
C GLN A 42 -11.07 5.68 -6.55
N LEU A 43 -10.41 4.55 -6.30
CA LEU A 43 -8.99 4.52 -5.93
C LEU A 43 -8.11 5.11 -7.03
N TYR A 44 -8.33 4.71 -8.29
CA TYR A 44 -7.58 5.23 -9.43
C TYR A 44 -7.83 6.71 -9.70
N GLN A 45 -9.03 7.21 -9.39
CA GLN A 45 -9.38 8.62 -9.53
C GLN A 45 -8.97 9.48 -8.32
N ASP A 46 -8.53 8.88 -7.21
CA ASP A 46 -8.18 9.61 -6.00
C ASP A 46 -6.86 10.39 -6.13
N THR A 47 -6.97 11.71 -6.23
CA THR A 47 -5.81 12.60 -6.39
C THR A 47 -4.96 12.74 -5.12
N GLY A 48 -5.52 12.42 -3.96
CA GLY A 48 -4.83 12.51 -2.67
C GLY A 48 -3.84 11.37 -2.45
N LEU A 49 -4.20 10.16 -2.89
CA LEU A 49 -3.38 8.97 -2.80
C LEU A 49 -2.23 8.96 -3.79
N LYS A 50 -2.29 9.71 -4.90
CA LYS A 50 -1.25 9.71 -5.94
C LYS A 50 -0.87 8.30 -6.36
N TRP A 51 -1.87 7.52 -6.76
CA TRP A 51 -1.71 6.13 -7.16
C TRP A 51 -0.89 6.02 -8.44
N GLU A 52 0.29 5.39 -8.37
CA GLU A 52 1.27 5.37 -9.47
C GLU A 52 1.75 3.92 -9.71
N ALA A 53 1.73 3.45 -10.96
CA ALA A 53 2.27 2.14 -11.31
C ALA A 53 3.81 2.18 -11.30
N ILE A 54 4.44 1.17 -10.72
CA ILE A 54 5.89 0.99 -10.77
C ILE A 54 6.20 0.06 -11.95
N HIS A 55 6.84 0.59 -12.99
CA HIS A 55 7.16 -0.17 -14.20
C HIS A 55 8.51 -0.87 -14.15
N THR A 56 9.42 -0.42 -13.28
CA THR A 56 10.80 -0.91 -13.20
C THR A 56 10.96 -2.17 -12.36
N ARG A 57 9.90 -2.59 -11.65
CA ARG A 57 9.91 -3.74 -10.75
C ARG A 57 8.57 -4.47 -10.83
N GLN A 58 8.63 -5.79 -10.65
CA GLN A 58 7.47 -6.67 -10.55
C GLN A 58 7.64 -7.55 -9.31
N SER A 59 6.54 -8.13 -8.82
CA SER A 59 6.63 -9.21 -7.85
C SER A 59 7.32 -10.45 -8.44
N GLN A 60 7.65 -11.43 -7.60
CA GLN A 60 8.25 -12.70 -8.06
C GLN A 60 7.33 -13.45 -9.04
N LYS A 61 6.02 -13.26 -8.92
CA LYS A 61 4.99 -13.86 -9.79
C LYS A 61 4.58 -12.96 -10.98
N GLY A 62 5.24 -11.82 -11.17
CA GLY A 62 5.00 -10.92 -12.31
C GLY A 62 3.79 -9.97 -12.13
N GLU A 63 3.24 -9.85 -10.92
CA GLU A 63 2.19 -8.88 -10.65
C GLU A 63 2.74 -7.45 -10.63
N LYS A 64 1.86 -6.51 -11.03
CA LYS A 64 2.18 -5.08 -11.06
C LYS A 64 2.25 -4.53 -9.65
N LEU A 65 3.34 -3.81 -9.39
CA LEU A 65 3.52 -3.04 -8.18
C LEU A 65 2.98 -1.62 -8.39
N TYR A 66 2.38 -1.07 -7.35
CA TYR A 66 1.90 0.31 -7.32
C TYR A 66 2.46 1.00 -6.11
N SER A 67 2.77 2.29 -6.22
CA SER A 67 3.05 3.13 -5.07
C SER A 67 1.91 4.11 -4.83
N PHE A 68 1.64 4.41 -3.57
CA PHE A 68 0.66 5.43 -3.20
C PHE A 68 1.11 6.15 -1.93
N ARG A 69 0.65 7.38 -1.76
CA ARG A 69 0.88 8.19 -0.58
C ARG A 69 0.10 7.63 0.61
N ILE A 70 0.83 7.18 1.63
CA ILE A 70 0.21 6.68 2.88
C ILE A 70 0.20 7.75 3.97
N THR A 71 1.19 8.65 3.98
CA THR A 71 1.24 9.87 4.80
C THR A 71 1.79 11.03 3.96
N LYS A 72 1.84 12.26 4.52
CA LYS A 72 2.50 13.39 3.82
C LYS A 72 4.00 13.18 3.59
N LYS A 73 4.66 12.34 4.40
CA LYS A 73 6.11 12.11 4.38
C LYS A 73 6.51 10.78 3.75
N SER A 74 5.57 9.85 3.59
CA SER A 74 5.87 8.46 3.22
C SER A 74 4.93 7.94 2.14
N ARG A 75 5.45 7.03 1.30
CA ARG A 75 4.68 6.29 0.30
C ARG A 75 4.70 4.81 0.67
N ALA A 76 3.59 4.13 0.44
CA ALA A 76 3.50 2.69 0.54
C ALA A 76 3.52 2.04 -0.85
N ILE A 77 3.92 0.77 -0.92
CA ILE A 77 3.80 -0.06 -2.12
C ILE A 77 2.63 -1.02 -1.91
N GLY A 78 1.86 -1.26 -2.96
CA GLY A 78 0.78 -2.22 -3.01
C GLY A 78 0.95 -3.16 -4.20
N ILE A 79 0.67 -4.45 -4.01
CA ILE A 79 0.47 -5.39 -5.11
C ILE A 79 -1.03 -5.52 -5.35
N HIS A 80 -1.47 -5.28 -6.58
CA HIS A 80 -2.86 -5.54 -6.96
C HIS A 80 -2.98 -7.00 -7.41
N ILE A 81 -3.71 -7.81 -6.64
CA ILE A 81 -4.01 -9.20 -6.99
C ILE A 81 -5.53 -9.39 -6.91
N LEU A 82 -6.17 -9.59 -8.07
CA LEU A 82 -7.61 -9.80 -8.24
C LEU A 82 -8.49 -8.68 -7.66
N THR A 83 -8.82 -8.76 -6.37
CA THR A 83 -9.65 -7.80 -5.63
C THR A 83 -8.95 -7.19 -4.42
N HIS A 84 -7.73 -7.66 -4.12
CA HIS A 84 -6.98 -7.30 -2.94
C HIS A 84 -5.78 -6.42 -3.31
N ILE A 85 -5.46 -5.49 -2.41
CA ILE A 85 -4.16 -4.82 -2.34
C ILE A 85 -3.39 -5.45 -1.19
N PHE A 86 -2.25 -6.06 -1.52
CA PHE A 86 -1.26 -6.48 -0.54
C PHE A 86 -0.32 -5.32 -0.26
N LEU A 87 -0.28 -4.84 0.98
CA LEU A 87 0.57 -3.71 1.34
C LEU A 87 2.00 -4.17 1.66
N LEU A 88 2.94 -3.59 0.95
CA LEU A 88 4.38 -3.75 1.12
C LEU A 88 4.98 -2.38 1.47
N PHE A 89 5.05 -2.10 2.77
CA PHE A 89 5.97 -1.15 3.43
C PHE A 89 6.00 0.34 3.03
N THR A 90 6.54 1.19 3.93
CA THR A 90 6.39 2.67 3.84
C THR A 90 7.67 3.51 3.73
N THR A 91 8.88 2.95 3.80
CA THR A 91 10.10 3.78 3.91
C THR A 91 11.36 3.32 3.17
N ASP A 92 11.46 2.06 2.69
CA ASP A 92 12.70 1.62 2.04
C ASP A 92 12.48 0.55 0.95
N LEU A 93 12.66 0.95 -0.31
CA LEU A 93 12.62 0.09 -1.50
C LEU A 93 13.79 -0.93 -1.55
N HIS A 94 14.84 -0.73 -0.74
CA HIS A 94 16.02 -1.60 -0.70
C HIS A 94 15.87 -2.78 0.27
N ARG A 95 14.91 -2.74 1.19
CA ARG A 95 14.57 -3.87 2.08
C ARG A 95 13.54 -4.84 1.48
N TRP A 96 13.16 -4.62 0.22
CA TRP A 96 12.25 -5.51 -0.47
C TRP A 96 12.94 -6.85 -0.73
N THR A 97 12.61 -7.84 0.08
CA THR A 97 12.72 -9.24 -0.33
C THR A 97 11.45 -9.58 -1.10
N PRO A 98 11.56 -10.17 -2.31
CA PRO A 98 10.41 -10.74 -2.95
C PRO A 98 9.97 -11.95 -2.12
N ILE A 99 9.02 -11.70 -1.22
CA ILE A 99 8.28 -12.74 -0.56
C ILE A 99 6.93 -12.71 -1.25
N PHE A 100 6.63 -13.82 -1.92
CA PHE A 100 5.46 -14.13 -2.77
C PHE A 100 5.59 -13.87 -4.27
#